data_AF-A0A7C2BR71-F1
#
_entry.id   AF-A0A7C2BR71-F1
#
_cell.length_a   1.000
_cell.length_b   1.000
_cell.length_c   1.000
_cell.angle_alpha   90.00
_cell.angle_beta   90.00
_cell.angle_gamma   90.00
#
_symmetry.space_group_name_H-M   'P 1'
#
loop_
_entity.id
_entity.type
_entity.pdbx_description
1 polymer ?
#
loop_
_entity_poly.entity_id
_entity_poly.type
_entity_poly.pdbx_seq_one_letter_code
_entity_poly.pdbx_strand_id
1 'polypeptide(L)'
;MIEQYRKVSLCLSLFLTALIFLSASGLAGTVLVEAEGFDDTGGWVVDQQFMQVMGSPYLLAHGMGEPVADAVTTVTFPSTGTYKMWVRTKDWVPGAWTAPGRFQVLIDGTAVGGTFGTIAGWTWQDGGTINVTNTQVQIKLHDLTGFDGRCDAIYFDTNTSAVPVDFDVNNPHLNRQWRNGLLGLPDTPPDGGTFDVVIVGGGIAGCAAAMAAEKEGLTVALIQDRPLLGGNNSSEIRVHTEGIHGDGTAILSQIDGCCWANNSPDSIISQAKRTATMNAVTGVTIFR
;
A
#
# COMPACT_ATOMS: atom_id res chain seq x y z
N MET A 1 -16.20 -20.78 -57.30
CA MET A 1 -17.32 -21.19 -56.42
C MET A 1 -16.92 -20.75 -55.02
N ILE A 2 -17.14 -19.48 -54.69
CA ILE A 2 -18.39 -18.92 -54.16
C ILE A 2 -18.66 -19.49 -52.77
N GLU A 3 -18.48 -18.59 -51.80
CA GLU A 3 -19.17 -18.44 -50.51
C GLU A 3 -19.46 -19.70 -49.70
N GLN A 4 -19.01 -19.72 -48.45
CA GLN A 4 -19.93 -19.46 -47.33
C GLN A 4 -19.28 -19.62 -45.95
N TYR A 5 -19.46 -18.57 -45.13
CA TYR A 5 -19.50 -18.53 -43.66
C TYR A 5 -18.21 -18.90 -42.90
N ARG A 6 -17.74 -18.15 -41.88
CA ARG A 6 -18.53 -17.52 -40.82
C ARG A 6 -17.63 -16.56 -40.01
N LYS A 7 -18.07 -15.29 -39.98
CA LYS A 7 -18.08 -14.38 -38.82
C LYS A 7 -16.78 -14.21 -38.02
N VAL A 8 -16.14 -13.09 -38.31
CA VAL A 8 -15.31 -12.28 -37.41
C VAL A 8 -16.01 -12.14 -36.05
N SER A 9 -15.39 -12.66 -35.00
CA SER A 9 -15.59 -12.19 -33.62
C SER A 9 -14.28 -11.58 -33.16
N LEU A 10 -14.14 -10.29 -33.42
CA LEU A 10 -13.15 -9.44 -32.79
C LEU A 10 -13.58 -9.31 -31.32
N CYS A 11 -13.06 -10.17 -30.44
CA CYS A 11 -13.17 -9.97 -29.00
C CYS A 11 -12.34 -8.75 -28.65
N LEU A 12 -12.98 -7.59 -28.67
CA LEU A 12 -12.47 -6.37 -28.07
C LEU A 12 -12.50 -6.61 -26.55
N SER A 13 -11.39 -7.09 -26.00
CA SER A 13 -11.19 -7.15 -24.56
C SER A 13 -11.22 -5.73 -24.02
N LEU A 14 -12.39 -5.30 -23.56
CA LEU A 14 -12.56 -4.07 -22.81
C LEU A 14 -11.79 -4.28 -21.49
N PHE A 15 -10.55 -3.81 -21.44
CA PHE A 15 -9.88 -3.55 -20.17
C PHE A 15 -10.67 -2.43 -19.51
N LEU A 16 -11.62 -2.82 -18.66
CA LEU A 16 -12.23 -1.90 -17.71
C LEU A 16 -11.16 -1.64 -16.64
N THR A 17 -10.24 -0.71 -16.93
CA THR A 17 -9.52 -0.03 -15.87
C THR A 17 -10.57 0.68 -15.04
N ALA A 18 -10.98 0.04 -13.94
CA ALA A 18 -11.64 0.74 -12.87
C ALA A 18 -10.63 1.76 -12.34
N LEU A 19 -10.66 2.97 -12.89
CA LEU A 19 -10.20 4.14 -12.16
C LEU A 19 -11.10 4.23 -10.94
N ILE A 20 -10.63 3.64 -9.85
CA ILE A 20 -11.13 3.97 -8.53
C ILE A 20 -10.72 5.42 -8.34
N PHE A 21 -11.59 6.35 -8.75
CA PHE A 21 -11.52 7.69 -8.24
C PHE A 21 -11.75 7.54 -6.74
N LEU A 22 -10.67 7.68 -5.96
CA LEU A 22 -10.75 7.90 -4.53
C LEU A 22 -11.43 9.27 -4.38
N SER A 23 -12.75 9.29 -4.47
CA SER A 23 -13.54 10.46 -4.10
C SER A 23 -13.37 10.58 -2.59
N ALA A 24 -12.43 11.40 -2.17
CA ALA A 24 -12.31 11.83 -0.78
C ALA A 24 -13.60 12.57 -0.42
N SER A 25 -14.60 11.84 0.06
CA SER A 25 -15.71 12.42 0.80
C SER A 25 -15.20 12.72 2.21
N GLY A 26 -14.26 13.65 2.29
CA GLY A 26 -13.78 14.22 3.54
C GLY A 26 -14.84 15.12 4.14
N LEU A 27 -14.86 15.19 5.47
CA LEU A 27 -15.48 16.29 6.21
C LEU A 27 -15.07 17.63 5.56
N ALA A 28 -16.00 18.57 5.44
CA ALA A 28 -15.79 19.80 4.68
C ALA A 28 -14.45 20.47 5.04
N GLY A 29 -13.49 20.46 4.10
CA GLY A 29 -12.20 21.14 4.24
C GLY A 29 -11.05 20.31 4.82
N THR A 30 -11.17 18.99 4.96
CA THR A 30 -10.04 18.11 5.36
C THR A 30 -9.58 17.19 4.22
N VAL A 31 -8.30 16.83 4.21
CA VAL A 31 -7.71 15.87 3.27
C VAL A 31 -6.70 15.01 4.02
N LEU A 32 -6.86 13.69 3.98
CA LEU A 32 -5.86 12.73 4.44
C LEU A 32 -5.23 12.06 3.22
N VAL A 33 -3.91 12.14 3.13
CA VAL A 33 -3.11 11.50 2.07
C VAL A 33 -2.31 10.38 2.73
N GLU A 34 -2.71 9.14 2.48
CA GLU A 34 -1.99 7.95 2.97
C GLU A 34 -0.77 7.72 2.07
N ALA A 35 0.43 7.69 2.65
CA ALA A 35 1.67 7.67 1.88
C ALA A 35 1.82 6.37 1.08
N GLU A 36 1.37 5.24 1.63
CA GLU A 36 1.33 3.95 0.95
C GLU A 36 0.47 3.95 -0.33
N GLY A 37 -0.44 4.92 -0.46
CA GLY A 37 -1.33 5.10 -1.59
C GLY A 37 -0.76 6.01 -2.68
N PHE A 38 0.51 6.42 -2.60
CA PHE A 38 1.12 7.24 -3.64
C PHE A 38 1.15 6.51 -4.99
N ASP A 39 0.79 7.22 -6.07
CA ASP A 39 0.69 6.65 -7.43
C ASP A 39 2.02 6.08 -7.95
N ASP A 40 3.12 6.75 -7.61
CA ASP A 40 4.49 6.32 -7.88
C ASP A 40 5.30 6.41 -6.58
N THR A 41 5.79 5.29 -6.07
CA THR A 41 6.61 5.31 -4.86
C THR A 41 8.06 5.71 -5.14
N GLY A 42 8.45 5.87 -6.41
CA GLY A 42 9.83 6.18 -6.78
C GLY A 42 10.78 5.11 -6.27
N GLY A 43 11.73 5.50 -5.42
CA GLY A 43 12.60 4.56 -4.71
C GLY A 43 12.17 4.28 -3.26
N TRP A 44 11.05 4.83 -2.80
CA TRP A 44 10.44 4.47 -1.53
C TRP A 44 9.76 3.11 -1.64
N VAL A 45 9.76 2.37 -0.54
CA VAL A 45 9.10 1.06 -0.42
C VAL A 45 8.00 1.12 0.63
N VAL A 46 6.92 0.38 0.40
CA VAL A 46 5.85 0.21 1.40
C VAL A 46 6.36 -0.74 2.48
N ASP A 47 6.43 -0.24 3.72
CA ASP A 47 6.84 -1.01 4.90
C ASP A 47 5.65 -1.21 5.85
N GLN A 48 5.59 -2.41 6.43
CA GLN A 48 4.47 -2.87 7.24
C GLN A 48 4.83 -3.17 8.69
N GLN A 49 6.09 -2.93 9.10
CA GLN A 49 6.62 -3.31 10.41
C GLN A 49 5.77 -2.80 11.58
N PHE A 50 5.13 -1.64 11.42
CA PHE A 50 4.35 -0.98 12.47
C PHE A 50 2.84 -0.99 12.23
N MET A 51 2.31 -1.82 11.32
CA MET A 51 0.87 -1.86 11.02
C MET A 51 -0.01 -2.14 12.24
N GLN A 52 0.44 -2.99 13.16
CA GLN A 52 -0.32 -3.27 14.40
C GLN A 52 -0.36 -2.09 15.37
N VAL A 53 0.60 -1.17 15.27
CA VAL A 53 0.72 0.03 16.11
C VAL A 53 -0.02 1.20 15.47
N MET A 54 0.15 1.39 14.16
CA MET A 54 -0.36 2.55 13.43
C MET A 54 -1.72 2.30 12.78
N GLY A 55 -2.10 1.04 12.53
CA GLY A 55 -3.28 0.70 11.75
C GLY A 55 -3.10 0.86 10.24
N SER A 56 -1.95 1.37 9.78
CA SER A 56 -1.57 1.60 8.38
C SER A 56 -0.11 1.19 8.11
N PRO A 57 0.23 0.79 6.88
CA PRO A 57 1.61 0.78 6.41
C PRO A 57 2.14 2.20 6.18
N TYR A 58 3.39 2.33 5.74
CA TYR A 58 4.02 3.64 5.51
C TYR A 58 5.05 3.53 4.39
N LEU A 59 5.46 4.66 3.81
CA LEU A 59 6.59 4.70 2.88
C LEU A 59 7.91 4.83 3.64
N LEU A 60 8.89 4.03 3.21
CA LEU A 60 10.25 3.95 3.72
C LEU A 60 11.28 4.26 2.61
N ALA A 61 12.14 5.24 2.83
CA ALA A 61 13.26 5.58 1.95
C ALA A 61 14.52 4.77 2.31
N HIS A 62 14.60 3.52 1.86
CA HIS A 62 15.72 2.62 2.15
C HIS A 62 16.78 2.63 1.03
N GLY A 63 17.52 3.74 0.92
CA GLY A 63 18.55 3.95 -0.11
C GLY A 63 19.97 3.52 0.28
N MET A 64 20.15 2.89 1.45
CA MET A 64 21.46 2.50 2.00
C MET A 64 22.47 3.67 2.11
N GLY A 65 21.98 4.87 2.42
CA GLY A 65 22.78 6.09 2.56
C GLY A 65 22.85 6.98 1.31
N GLU A 66 22.25 6.56 0.20
CA GLU A 66 22.06 7.38 -0.99
C GLU A 66 20.58 7.76 -1.13
N PRO A 67 20.24 9.04 -1.30
CA PRO A 67 18.84 9.46 -1.44
C PRO A 67 18.10 8.70 -2.54
N VAL A 68 16.90 8.22 -2.22
CA VAL A 68 16.05 7.51 -3.19
C VAL A 68 15.26 8.48 -4.07
N ALA A 69 14.79 8.02 -5.22
CA ALA A 69 13.90 8.80 -6.08
C ALA A 69 12.59 9.16 -5.37
N ASP A 70 12.07 10.36 -5.63
CA ASP A 70 10.85 10.89 -5.00
C ASP A 70 9.65 9.95 -5.17
N ALA A 71 8.88 9.77 -4.09
CA ALA A 71 7.51 9.28 -4.22
C ALA A 71 6.60 10.43 -4.64
N VAL A 72 5.65 10.18 -5.55
CA VAL A 72 4.76 11.18 -6.15
C VAL A 72 3.31 10.69 -6.17
N THR A 73 2.38 11.60 -5.88
CA THR A 73 0.95 11.41 -6.12
C THR A 73 0.27 12.72 -6.47
N THR A 74 -0.93 12.66 -7.07
CA THR A 74 -1.79 13.82 -7.28
C THR A 74 -3.04 13.72 -6.44
N VAL A 75 -3.27 14.72 -5.59
CA VAL A 75 -4.39 14.74 -4.64
C VAL A 75 -5.42 15.78 -5.07
N THR A 76 -6.70 15.43 -4.93
CA THR A 76 -7.81 16.34 -5.16
C THR A 76 -8.23 16.98 -3.84
N PHE A 77 -7.98 18.28 -3.68
CA PHE A 77 -8.47 19.06 -2.55
C PHE A 77 -9.93 19.47 -2.76
N PRO A 78 -10.76 19.53 -1.71
CA PRO A 78 -12.17 19.87 -1.82
C PRO A 78 -12.41 21.34 -2.23
N SER A 79 -11.45 22.22 -1.95
CA SER A 79 -11.48 23.64 -2.34
C SER A 79 -10.09 24.27 -2.36
N THR A 80 -9.95 25.38 -3.07
CA THR A 80 -8.77 26.25 -2.98
C THR A 80 -8.78 27.04 -1.67
N GLY A 81 -7.60 27.39 -1.15
CA GLY A 81 -7.46 28.23 0.04
C GLY A 81 -6.29 27.83 0.92
N THR A 82 -6.25 28.38 2.12
CA THR A 82 -5.21 28.07 3.11
C THR A 82 -5.56 26.78 3.84
N TYR A 83 -4.59 25.87 3.93
CA TYR A 83 -4.68 24.64 4.71
C TYR A 83 -3.54 24.60 5.72
N LYS A 84 -3.84 24.18 6.95
CA LYS A 84 -2.84 23.68 7.89
C LYS A 84 -2.40 22.30 7.43
N MET A 85 -1.10 22.04 7.50
CA MET A 85 -0.50 20.78 7.08
C MET A 85 0.19 20.10 8.26
N TRP A 86 0.04 18.78 8.34
CA TRP A 86 0.70 17.92 9.31
C TRP A 86 1.27 16.70 8.60
N VAL A 87 2.47 16.25 8.97
CA VAL A 87 3.10 15.04 8.42
C VAL A 87 3.29 14.03 9.53
N ARG A 88 2.74 12.83 9.37
CA ARG A 88 2.94 11.74 10.31
C ARG A 88 4.18 10.96 9.97
N THR A 89 5.15 10.99 10.87
CA THR A 89 6.50 10.50 10.63
C THR A 89 7.17 10.17 11.97
N LYS A 90 8.39 9.63 11.92
CA LYS A 90 9.25 9.48 13.09
C LYS A 90 10.73 9.61 12.75
N ASP A 91 11.49 10.17 13.68
CA ASP A 91 12.89 9.81 13.83
C ASP A 91 12.96 8.41 14.45
N TRP A 92 13.59 7.50 13.72
CA TRP A 92 13.67 6.10 14.08
C TRP A 92 14.86 5.75 14.96
N VAL A 93 15.85 6.65 15.03
CA VAL A 93 17.06 6.47 15.81
C VAL A 93 17.41 7.81 16.45
N PRO A 94 16.60 8.27 17.42
CA PRO A 94 16.87 9.53 18.10
C PRO A 94 18.17 9.45 18.90
N GLY A 95 18.93 10.55 18.88
CA GLY A 95 20.18 10.66 19.62
C GLY A 95 20.86 12.00 19.44
N ALA A 96 22.11 12.10 19.90
CA ALA A 96 22.93 13.31 19.77
C ALA A 96 23.57 13.44 18.37
N TRP A 97 22.77 13.22 17.33
CA TRP A 97 23.14 13.32 15.92
C TRP A 97 21.96 13.87 15.13
N THR A 98 22.21 14.32 13.90
CA THR A 98 21.14 14.76 13.02
C THR A 98 20.35 13.53 12.57
N ALA A 99 19.04 13.50 12.84
CA ALA A 99 18.13 12.40 12.54
C ALA A 99 18.36 11.83 11.13
N PRO A 100 18.66 10.54 10.93
CA PRO A 100 19.17 10.10 9.64
C PRO A 100 18.08 9.82 8.61
N GLY A 101 16.80 9.68 8.99
CA GLY A 101 15.69 9.47 8.07
C GLY A 101 14.97 10.78 7.68
N ARG A 102 15.71 11.81 7.28
CA ARG A 102 15.14 13.13 6.96
C ARG A 102 14.60 13.18 5.55
N PHE A 103 13.49 13.87 5.37
CA PHE A 103 12.89 14.13 4.05
C PHE A 103 12.15 15.47 4.04
N GLN A 104 11.76 15.91 2.85
CA GLN A 104 10.90 17.07 2.64
C GLN A 104 9.61 16.65 1.96
N VAL A 105 8.56 17.44 2.16
CA VAL A 105 7.35 17.36 1.35
C VAL A 105 7.37 18.50 0.35
N LEU A 106 7.13 18.18 -0.92
CA LEU A 106 7.00 19.17 -1.98
C LEU A 106 5.53 19.24 -2.42
N ILE A 107 5.00 20.45 -2.52
CA ILE A 107 3.67 20.76 -3.04
C ILE A 107 3.86 21.54 -4.35
N ASP A 108 3.41 20.96 -5.46
CA ASP A 108 3.63 21.49 -6.82
C ASP A 108 5.09 21.88 -7.08
N GLY A 109 6.01 21.02 -6.61
CA GLY A 109 7.46 21.20 -6.76
C GLY A 109 8.12 22.15 -5.75
N THR A 110 7.36 22.77 -4.85
CA THR A 110 7.90 23.67 -3.82
C THR A 110 7.97 22.95 -2.47
N ALA A 111 9.16 22.93 -1.84
CA ALA A 111 9.30 22.36 -0.50
C ALA A 111 8.56 23.20 0.55
N VAL A 112 7.77 22.54 1.40
CA VAL A 112 6.95 23.16 2.47
C VAL A 112 7.21 22.52 3.83
N GLY A 113 6.90 23.23 4.91
CA GLY A 113 6.97 22.70 6.28
C GLY A 113 8.36 22.36 6.82
N GLY A 114 9.42 22.55 6.04
CA GLY A 114 10.80 22.30 6.46
C GLY A 114 11.23 20.85 6.27
N THR A 115 11.97 20.32 7.25
CA THR A 115 12.49 18.93 7.21
C THR A 115 11.76 18.07 8.21
N PHE A 116 11.22 16.95 7.73
CA PHE A 116 10.47 15.97 8.52
C PHE A 116 11.34 14.77 8.91
N GLY A 117 10.81 13.90 9.78
CA GLY A 117 11.53 12.72 10.29
C GLY A 117 12.53 13.05 11.41
N THR A 118 12.28 14.15 12.13
CA THR A 118 13.23 14.72 13.11
C THR A 118 12.79 14.58 14.57
N ILE A 119 11.57 14.09 14.83
CA ILE A 119 11.00 13.94 16.17
C ILE A 119 10.88 12.45 16.50
N ALA A 120 11.35 12.06 17.69
CA ALA A 120 11.31 10.68 18.17
C ALA A 120 9.87 10.15 18.30
N GLY A 121 9.68 8.89 17.89
CA GLY A 121 8.38 8.23 17.96
C GLY A 121 7.44 8.63 16.82
N TRP A 122 6.42 7.80 16.58
CA TRP A 122 5.40 8.09 15.58
C TRP A 122 4.53 9.25 16.05
N THR A 123 4.60 10.37 15.36
CA THR A 123 3.87 11.59 15.74
C THR A 123 3.56 12.47 14.52
N TRP A 124 2.66 13.42 14.71
CA TRP A 124 2.38 14.48 13.73
C TRP A 124 3.38 15.63 13.90
N GLN A 125 4.16 15.90 12.86
CA GLN A 125 5.04 17.07 12.78
C GLN A 125 4.30 18.20 12.05
N ASP A 126 4.36 19.40 12.63
CA ASP A 126 3.73 20.61 12.07
C ASP A 126 4.43 21.02 10.76
N GLY A 127 3.68 21.03 9.66
CA GLY A 127 4.14 21.45 8.33
C GLY A 127 3.84 22.91 8.00
N GLY A 128 3.34 23.69 8.96
CA GLY A 128 2.89 25.05 8.76
C GLY A 128 1.59 25.13 7.96
N THR A 129 1.41 26.25 7.25
CA THR A 129 0.27 26.45 6.34
C THR A 129 0.73 26.47 4.89
N ILE A 130 -0.09 25.90 4.02
CA ILE A 130 0.07 25.95 2.57
C ILE A 130 -1.12 26.68 1.95
N ASN A 131 -0.93 27.25 0.76
CA ASN A 131 -1.99 27.88 -0.01
C ASN A 131 -2.26 27.05 -1.28
N VAL A 132 -3.41 26.40 -1.33
CA VAL A 132 -3.88 25.59 -2.45
C VAL A 132 -4.56 26.50 -3.46
N THR A 133 -3.94 26.68 -4.64
CA THR A 133 -4.46 27.56 -5.70
C THR A 133 -5.17 26.81 -6.83
N ASN A 134 -4.92 25.50 -6.95
CA ASN A 134 -5.61 24.55 -7.81
C ASN A 134 -6.01 23.35 -6.95
N THR A 135 -7.20 22.79 -7.15
CA THR A 135 -7.66 21.62 -6.38
C THR A 135 -6.91 20.34 -6.75
N GLN A 136 -6.36 20.24 -7.96
CA GLN A 136 -5.42 19.17 -8.30
C GLN A 136 -4.01 19.60 -7.88
N VAL A 137 -3.45 18.93 -6.88
CA VAL A 137 -2.15 19.27 -6.28
C VAL A 137 -1.22 18.07 -6.36
N GLN A 138 -0.03 18.28 -6.90
CA GLN A 138 1.01 17.26 -6.85
C GLN A 138 1.72 17.30 -5.50
N ILE A 139 1.83 16.14 -4.85
CA ILE A 139 2.55 15.96 -3.60
C ILE A 139 3.73 15.03 -3.86
N LYS A 140 4.92 15.39 -3.35
CA LYS A 140 6.08 14.50 -3.36
C LYS A 140 6.71 14.34 -1.99
N LEU A 141 7.27 13.16 -1.74
CA LEU A 141 8.22 12.91 -0.67
C LEU A 141 9.63 12.90 -1.25
N HIS A 142 10.43 13.89 -0.86
CA HIS A 142 11.82 14.03 -1.29
C HIS A 142 12.76 13.59 -0.19
N ASP A 143 13.40 12.44 -0.38
CA ASP A 143 14.38 11.91 0.56
C ASP A 143 15.66 12.76 0.53
N LEU A 144 16.19 13.08 1.72
CA LEU A 144 17.42 13.87 1.86
C LEU A 144 18.63 13.02 2.21
N THR A 145 18.45 11.72 2.45
CA THR A 145 19.42 10.93 3.24
C THR A 145 19.68 9.52 2.75
N GLY A 146 18.70 8.85 2.14
CA GLY A 146 18.81 7.43 1.81
C GLY A 146 18.80 6.51 3.03
N PHE A 147 18.50 7.02 4.23
CA PHE A 147 18.72 6.29 5.48
C PHE A 147 17.43 6.20 6.32
N ASP A 148 16.43 5.57 5.71
CA ASP A 148 15.17 5.16 6.33
C ASP A 148 14.28 6.34 6.74
N GLY A 149 14.09 7.30 5.85
CA GLY A 149 13.01 8.28 5.98
C GLY A 149 11.65 7.57 6.01
N ARG A 150 10.77 7.98 6.93
CA ARG A 150 9.45 7.32 7.14
C ARG A 150 8.32 8.32 7.04
N CYS A 151 7.34 8.04 6.20
CA CYS A 151 6.12 8.86 6.09
C CYS A 151 4.91 7.93 6.09
N ASP A 152 4.03 8.08 7.08
CA ASP A 152 2.74 7.36 7.15
C ASP A 152 1.66 8.13 6.38
N ALA A 153 1.45 9.40 6.72
CA ALA A 153 0.39 10.18 6.11
C ALA A 153 0.69 11.68 6.14
N ILE A 154 0.01 12.42 5.27
CA ILE A 154 -0.03 13.87 5.29
C ILE A 154 -1.48 14.30 5.47
N TYR A 155 -1.75 15.12 6.48
CA TYR A 155 -3.09 15.62 6.79
C TYR A 155 -3.17 17.12 6.53
N PHE A 156 -4.25 17.54 5.89
CA PHE A 156 -4.57 18.94 5.61
C PHE A 156 -5.93 19.32 6.18
N ASP A 157 -6.04 20.55 6.69
CA ASP A 157 -7.28 21.09 7.24
C ASP A 157 -7.41 22.59 6.97
N THR A 158 -8.56 23.04 6.47
CA THR A 158 -8.88 24.47 6.33
C THR A 158 -9.00 25.20 7.67
N ASN A 159 -9.31 24.50 8.77
CA ASN A 159 -9.21 25.04 10.11
C ASN A 159 -7.73 25.09 10.54
N THR A 160 -7.13 26.28 10.45
CA THR A 160 -5.70 26.43 10.71
C THR A 160 -5.26 26.20 12.16
N SER A 161 -6.23 26.08 13.07
CA SER A 161 -6.01 25.77 14.49
C SER A 161 -6.20 24.29 14.82
N ALA A 162 -6.64 23.47 13.85
CA ALA A 162 -6.87 22.05 14.05
C ALA A 162 -5.54 21.28 14.21
N VAL A 163 -5.56 20.31 15.11
CA VAL A 163 -4.49 19.33 15.31
C VAL A 163 -5.12 17.94 15.06
N PRO A 164 -4.49 17.07 14.25
CA PRO A 164 -4.96 15.71 14.05
C PRO A 164 -5.03 14.95 15.37
N VAL A 165 -5.85 13.90 15.43
CA VAL A 165 -5.82 12.99 16.57
C VAL A 165 -4.45 12.29 16.60
N ASP A 166 -3.83 12.27 17.78
CA ASP A 166 -2.67 11.41 17.97
C ASP A 166 -3.14 9.96 18.10
N PHE A 167 -2.31 9.02 17.64
CA PHE A 167 -2.73 7.64 17.55
C PHE A 167 -2.49 6.93 18.87
N ASP A 168 -3.53 6.22 19.32
CA ASP A 168 -3.42 5.39 20.50
C ASP A 168 -2.94 4.00 20.10
N VAL A 169 -1.70 3.69 20.47
CA VAL A 169 -1.07 2.38 20.20
C VAL A 169 -1.77 1.22 20.93
N ASN A 170 -2.51 1.52 22.01
CA ASN A 170 -3.28 0.52 22.75
C ASN A 170 -4.69 0.34 22.18
N ASN A 171 -5.15 1.29 21.35
CA ASN A 171 -6.48 1.28 20.74
C ASN A 171 -6.40 1.50 19.22
N PRO A 172 -5.71 0.61 18.46
CA PRO A 172 -5.49 0.78 17.02
C PRO A 172 -6.79 0.83 16.19
N HIS A 173 -7.90 0.31 16.72
CA HIS A 173 -9.21 0.40 16.08
C HIS A 173 -9.75 1.85 16.02
N LEU A 174 -9.45 2.69 17.02
CA LEU A 174 -9.83 4.11 17.02
C LEU A 174 -9.07 4.89 15.96
N ASN A 175 -7.79 4.56 15.77
CA ASN A 175 -6.95 5.14 14.72
C ASN A 175 -7.52 4.80 13.33
N ARG A 176 -7.91 3.53 13.12
CA ARG A 176 -8.57 3.08 11.89
C ARG A 176 -9.89 3.79 11.66
N GLN A 177 -10.73 3.91 12.68
CA GLN A 177 -12.01 4.63 12.60
C GLN A 177 -11.82 6.10 12.19
N TRP A 178 -10.84 6.78 12.77
CA TRP A 178 -10.54 8.16 12.39
C TRP A 178 -10.10 8.29 10.92
N ARG A 179 -9.20 7.41 10.45
CA ARG A 179 -8.79 7.37 9.03
C ARG A 179 -9.97 7.08 8.12
N ASN A 180 -10.76 6.06 8.44
CA ASN A 180 -11.94 5.68 7.68
C ASN A 180 -12.93 6.84 7.55
N GLY A 181 -13.19 7.56 8.64
CA GLY A 181 -14.04 8.75 8.63
C GLY A 181 -13.54 9.87 7.70
N LEU A 182 -12.21 10.06 7.59
CA LEU A 182 -11.62 11.04 6.66
C LEU A 182 -11.61 10.56 5.20
N LEU A 183 -11.50 9.26 4.98
CA LEU A 183 -11.49 8.64 3.65
C LEU A 183 -12.89 8.30 3.11
N GLY A 184 -13.94 8.50 3.92
CA GLY A 184 -15.30 8.10 3.57
C GLY A 184 -15.53 6.59 3.55
N LEU A 185 -14.68 5.82 4.26
CA LEU A 185 -14.79 4.38 4.37
C LEU A 185 -15.65 3.99 5.58
N PRO A 186 -16.36 2.85 5.54
CA PRO A 186 -17.14 2.39 6.68
C PRO A 186 -16.23 1.85 7.80
N ASP A 187 -16.57 2.14 9.05
CA ASP A 187 -15.86 1.60 10.23
C ASP A 187 -16.03 0.09 10.38
N THR A 188 -17.20 -0.41 9.99
CA THR A 188 -17.46 -1.85 9.90
C THR A 188 -17.18 -2.29 8.47
N PRO A 189 -16.24 -3.23 8.24
CA PRO A 189 -16.00 -3.77 6.92
C PRO A 189 -17.30 -4.32 6.31
N PRO A 190 -17.52 -4.14 4.99
CA PRO A 190 -18.66 -4.76 4.32
C PRO A 190 -18.69 -6.27 4.54
N ASP A 191 -19.89 -6.85 4.56
CA ASP A 191 -20.06 -8.30 4.60
C ASP A 191 -19.39 -8.92 3.36
N GLY A 192 -18.37 -9.76 3.60
CA GLY A 192 -17.63 -10.45 2.55
C GLY A 192 -18.37 -11.65 1.97
N GLY A 193 -19.48 -12.07 2.58
CA GLY A 193 -20.24 -13.26 2.21
C GLY A 193 -19.90 -14.49 3.03
N THR A 194 -20.53 -15.62 2.68
CA THR A 194 -20.33 -16.91 3.34
C THR A 194 -19.42 -17.81 2.50
N PHE A 195 -18.44 -18.42 3.14
CA PHE A 195 -17.48 -19.34 2.52
C PHE A 195 -17.35 -20.59 3.38
N ASP A 196 -17.02 -21.71 2.74
CA ASP A 196 -16.76 -22.97 3.43
C ASP A 196 -15.43 -22.92 4.20
N VAL A 197 -14.44 -22.19 3.67
CA VAL A 197 -13.11 -22.03 4.27
C VAL A 197 -12.65 -20.58 4.21
N VAL A 198 -12.14 -20.07 5.34
CA VAL A 198 -11.46 -18.77 5.42
C VAL A 198 -9.98 -19.01 5.70
N ILE A 199 -9.12 -18.48 4.85
CA ILE A 199 -7.67 -18.56 4.95
C ILE A 199 -7.12 -17.15 5.15
N VAL A 200 -6.39 -16.95 6.24
CA VAL A 200 -5.78 -15.66 6.57
C VAL A 200 -4.27 -15.75 6.33
N GLY A 201 -3.78 -14.97 5.36
CA GLY A 201 -2.40 -14.91 4.93
C GLY A 201 -2.18 -15.56 3.57
N GLY A 202 -1.99 -14.74 2.54
CA GLY A 202 -1.68 -15.11 1.16
C GLY A 202 -0.24 -15.55 0.90
N GLY A 203 0.43 -16.16 1.88
CA GLY A 203 1.76 -16.77 1.72
C GLY A 203 1.73 -18.01 0.82
N ILE A 204 2.88 -18.66 0.60
CA ILE A 204 2.93 -19.94 -0.14
C ILE A 204 2.02 -20.99 0.51
N ALA A 205 2.05 -21.10 1.83
CA ALA A 205 1.17 -22.01 2.57
C ALA A 205 -0.32 -21.68 2.40
N GLY A 206 -0.70 -20.39 2.51
CA GLY A 206 -2.09 -19.98 2.35
C GLY A 206 -2.61 -20.12 0.92
N CYS A 207 -1.78 -19.80 -0.08
CA CYS A 207 -2.10 -20.06 -1.48
C CYS A 207 -2.28 -21.56 -1.72
N ALA A 208 -1.39 -22.41 -1.20
CA ALA A 208 -1.49 -23.86 -1.33
C ALA A 208 -2.77 -24.40 -0.67
N ALA A 209 -3.09 -23.93 0.54
CA ALA A 209 -4.30 -24.31 1.26
C ALA A 209 -5.57 -23.88 0.51
N ALA A 210 -5.57 -22.67 -0.09
CA ALA A 210 -6.71 -22.18 -0.87
C ALA A 210 -6.95 -23.04 -2.12
N MET A 211 -5.88 -23.36 -2.84
CA MET A 211 -5.95 -24.27 -4.00
C MET A 211 -6.36 -25.69 -3.60
N ALA A 212 -5.92 -26.19 -2.44
CA ALA A 212 -6.30 -27.51 -1.96
C ALA A 212 -7.79 -27.56 -1.60
N ALA A 213 -8.29 -26.58 -0.85
CA ALA A 213 -9.71 -26.49 -0.48
C ALA A 213 -10.60 -26.36 -1.73
N GLU A 214 -10.21 -25.53 -2.69
CA GLU A 214 -10.97 -25.37 -3.95
C GLU A 214 -11.03 -26.66 -4.77
N LYS A 215 -9.95 -27.45 -4.82
CA LYS A 215 -9.94 -28.76 -5.49
C LYS A 215 -10.88 -29.78 -4.84
N GLU A 216 -11.18 -29.63 -3.56
CA GLU A 216 -12.20 -30.42 -2.85
C GLU A 216 -13.62 -29.87 -3.04
N GLY A 217 -13.79 -28.84 -3.88
CA GLY A 217 -15.07 -28.23 -4.21
C GLY A 217 -15.57 -27.19 -3.20
N LEU A 218 -14.70 -26.71 -2.31
CA LEU A 218 -15.04 -25.73 -1.28
C LEU A 218 -14.92 -24.29 -1.81
N THR A 219 -15.82 -23.42 -1.36
CA THR A 219 -15.70 -21.97 -1.57
C THR A 219 -14.72 -21.38 -0.55
N VAL A 220 -13.78 -20.56 -1.01
CA VAL A 220 -12.68 -20.06 -0.18
C VAL A 220 -12.63 -18.54 -0.17
N ALA A 221 -12.56 -17.96 1.03
CA ALA A 221 -12.08 -16.59 1.23
C ALA A 221 -10.59 -16.61 1.59
N LEU A 222 -9.75 -16.02 0.74
CA LEU A 222 -8.33 -15.81 1.01
C LEU A 222 -8.10 -14.34 1.38
N ILE A 223 -7.81 -14.06 2.64
CA ILE A 223 -7.58 -12.71 3.17
C ILE A 223 -6.08 -12.45 3.23
N GLN A 224 -5.61 -11.34 2.66
CA GLN A 224 -4.21 -10.95 2.63
C GLN A 224 -4.08 -9.44 2.84
N ASP A 225 -3.20 -9.03 3.75
CA ASP A 225 -2.94 -7.63 4.12
C ASP A 225 -1.91 -6.93 3.21
N ARG A 226 -1.63 -7.51 2.04
CA ARG A 226 -0.64 -7.05 1.07
C ARG A 226 -1.15 -7.16 -0.37
N PRO A 227 -0.68 -6.30 -1.27
CA PRO A 227 -1.08 -6.35 -2.67
C PRO A 227 -0.63 -7.65 -3.35
N LEU A 228 0.49 -8.24 -2.91
CA LEU A 228 1.06 -9.45 -3.51
C LEU A 228 0.89 -10.70 -2.63
N LEU A 229 0.68 -11.82 -3.33
CA LEU A 229 0.69 -13.17 -2.77
C LEU A 229 2.10 -13.76 -2.79
N GLY A 230 2.39 -14.65 -1.85
CA GLY A 230 3.68 -15.34 -1.70
C GLY A 230 4.35 -15.13 -0.36
N GLY A 231 3.87 -14.19 0.44
CA GLY A 231 4.45 -13.89 1.74
C GLY A 231 5.89 -13.40 1.57
N ASN A 232 6.84 -14.03 2.27
CA ASN A 232 8.26 -13.69 2.10
C ASN A 232 8.80 -14.03 0.70
N ASN A 233 8.13 -14.92 -0.04
CA ASN A 233 8.47 -15.24 -1.43
C ASN A 233 7.73 -14.35 -2.45
N SER A 234 7.13 -13.23 -2.02
CA SER A 234 6.66 -12.20 -2.93
C SER A 234 7.85 -11.45 -3.56
N SER A 235 7.59 -10.73 -4.66
CA SER A 235 8.62 -9.86 -5.26
C SER A 235 8.93 -8.60 -4.43
N GLU A 236 8.16 -8.34 -3.36
CA GLU A 236 8.46 -7.28 -2.38
C GLU A 236 9.55 -7.72 -1.41
N ILE A 237 9.48 -8.94 -0.88
CA ILE A 237 10.38 -9.42 0.18
C ILE A 237 11.52 -10.29 -0.36
N ARG A 238 11.27 -11.03 -1.45
CA ARG A 238 12.28 -11.74 -2.25
C ARG A 238 13.11 -12.77 -1.46
N VAL A 239 12.52 -13.40 -0.45
CA VAL A 239 13.10 -14.59 0.19
C VAL A 239 12.69 -15.79 -0.63
N HIS A 240 13.65 -16.58 -1.09
CA HIS A 240 13.36 -17.74 -1.92
C HIS A 240 12.64 -18.85 -1.13
N THR A 241 11.94 -19.70 -1.85
CA THR A 241 11.26 -20.86 -1.27
C THR A 241 12.26 -22.01 -1.17
N GLU A 242 12.39 -22.60 0.00
CA GLU A 242 13.12 -23.84 0.23
C GLU A 242 12.16 -24.91 0.78
N GLY A 243 12.46 -26.18 0.51
CA GLY A 243 11.70 -27.31 1.04
C GLY A 243 11.51 -28.43 0.03
N ILE A 244 10.80 -29.48 0.46
CA ILE A 244 10.43 -30.64 -0.37
C ILE A 244 8.91 -30.63 -0.50
N HIS A 245 8.40 -30.73 -1.73
CA HIS A 245 6.96 -30.65 -1.98
C HIS A 245 6.16 -31.85 -1.47
N GLY A 246 6.75 -33.05 -1.46
CA GLY A 246 6.08 -34.30 -1.07
C GLY A 246 4.77 -34.50 -1.83
N ASP A 247 3.72 -34.92 -1.12
CA ASP A 247 2.39 -35.14 -1.68
C ASP A 247 1.72 -33.85 -2.19
N GLY A 248 2.20 -32.68 -1.74
CA GLY A 248 1.73 -31.36 -2.19
C GLY A 248 2.24 -30.92 -3.56
N THR A 249 3.06 -31.72 -4.24
CA THR A 249 3.74 -31.35 -5.50
C THR A 249 2.78 -30.82 -6.58
N ALA A 250 1.59 -31.42 -6.70
CA ALA A 250 0.61 -31.01 -7.70
C ALA A 250 0.06 -29.59 -7.50
N ILE A 251 0.21 -29.00 -6.30
CA ILE A 251 -0.19 -27.63 -5.99
C ILE A 251 1.05 -26.73 -5.90
N LEU A 252 2.03 -27.12 -5.08
CA LEU A 252 3.18 -26.28 -4.75
C LEU A 252 4.00 -25.88 -5.97
N SER A 253 4.21 -26.80 -6.92
CA SER A 253 4.94 -26.53 -8.16
C SER A 253 4.28 -25.48 -9.08
N GLN A 254 3.03 -25.08 -8.81
CA GLN A 254 2.33 -24.05 -9.57
C GLN A 254 2.48 -22.64 -8.97
N ILE A 255 2.91 -22.52 -7.71
CA ILE A 255 2.91 -21.25 -6.95
C ILE A 255 4.25 -20.94 -6.26
N ASP A 256 5.12 -21.93 -6.15
CA ASP A 256 6.49 -21.78 -5.70
C ASP A 256 7.33 -20.95 -6.67
N GLY A 257 8.48 -20.48 -6.17
CA GLY A 257 9.48 -19.81 -6.97
C GLY A 257 10.61 -20.75 -7.39
N CYS A 258 11.39 -20.34 -8.40
CA CYS A 258 12.71 -20.92 -8.59
C CYS A 258 13.59 -20.64 -7.36
N CYS A 259 14.63 -21.44 -7.16
CA CYS A 259 15.66 -21.25 -6.13
C CYS A 259 16.56 -20.05 -6.45
N TRP A 260 15.96 -18.87 -6.59
CA TRP A 260 16.68 -17.62 -6.72
C TRP A 260 17.46 -17.32 -5.43
N ALA A 261 18.57 -16.59 -5.52
CA ALA A 261 19.17 -16.05 -4.31
C ALA A 261 18.20 -15.08 -3.62
N ASN A 262 18.29 -14.98 -2.29
CA ASN A 262 17.56 -13.95 -1.55
C ASN A 262 17.84 -12.56 -2.14
N ASN A 263 16.80 -11.74 -2.21
CA ASN A 263 16.81 -10.40 -2.82
C ASN A 263 16.95 -10.36 -4.35
N SER A 264 16.92 -11.50 -5.05
CA SER A 264 17.03 -11.51 -6.52
C SER A 264 15.86 -10.75 -7.19
N PRO A 265 16.14 -9.85 -8.17
CA PRO A 265 15.09 -9.21 -8.96
C PRO A 265 14.27 -10.22 -9.78
N ASP A 266 14.84 -11.39 -10.08
CA ASP A 266 14.17 -12.46 -10.85
C ASP A 266 13.00 -13.10 -10.08
N SER A 267 12.86 -12.80 -8.79
CA SER A 267 11.67 -13.16 -8.00
C SER A 267 10.36 -12.66 -8.62
N ILE A 268 10.41 -11.61 -9.46
CA ILE A 268 9.25 -11.12 -10.21
C ILE A 268 8.66 -12.17 -11.16
N ILE A 269 9.47 -13.08 -11.69
CA ILE A 269 9.02 -14.18 -12.55
C ILE A 269 8.19 -15.17 -11.74
N SER A 270 8.67 -15.53 -10.54
CA SER A 270 7.95 -16.39 -9.59
C SER A 270 6.64 -15.74 -9.13
N GLN A 271 6.65 -14.42 -8.89
CA GLN A 271 5.46 -13.66 -8.55
C GLN A 271 4.43 -13.70 -9.69
N ALA A 272 4.84 -13.45 -10.94
CA ALA A 272 3.95 -13.47 -12.09
C ALA A 272 3.29 -14.84 -12.29
N LYS A 273 4.07 -15.93 -12.19
CA LYS A 273 3.57 -17.31 -12.22
C LYS A 273 2.49 -17.53 -11.15
N ARG A 274 2.79 -17.19 -9.89
CA ARG A 274 1.85 -17.37 -8.77
C ARG A 274 0.58 -16.56 -8.96
N THR A 275 0.69 -15.29 -9.35
CA THR A 275 -0.47 -14.42 -9.59
C THR A 275 -1.35 -15.00 -10.69
N ALA A 276 -0.76 -15.46 -11.80
CA ALA A 276 -1.51 -16.10 -12.88
C ALA A 276 -2.21 -17.39 -12.41
N THR A 277 -1.52 -18.25 -11.66
CA THR A 277 -2.09 -19.47 -11.09
C THR A 277 -3.27 -19.15 -10.18
N MET A 278 -3.10 -18.25 -9.20
CA MET A 278 -4.14 -17.92 -8.23
C MET A 278 -5.35 -17.23 -8.87
N ASN A 279 -5.13 -16.38 -9.88
CA ASN A 279 -6.24 -15.75 -10.61
C ASN A 279 -7.03 -16.74 -11.49
N ALA A 280 -6.45 -17.89 -11.84
CA ALA A 280 -7.12 -18.93 -12.60
C ALA A 280 -7.99 -19.86 -11.74
N VAL A 281 -7.87 -19.79 -10.40
CA VAL A 281 -8.66 -20.61 -9.47
C VAL A 281 -10.02 -19.96 -9.25
N THR A 282 -11.10 -20.62 -9.69
CA THR A 282 -12.43 -20.02 -9.72
C THR A 282 -13.19 -20.07 -8.39
N GLY A 283 -12.85 -21.00 -7.49
CA GLY A 283 -13.49 -21.13 -6.17
C GLY A 283 -12.86 -20.28 -5.05
N VAL A 284 -11.85 -19.46 -5.37
CA VAL A 284 -11.14 -18.62 -4.38
C VAL A 284 -11.46 -17.16 -4.62
N THR A 285 -12.08 -16.52 -3.63
CA THR A 285 -12.23 -15.06 -3.57
C THR A 285 -11.10 -14.48 -2.73
N ILE A 286 -10.32 -13.56 -3.32
CA ILE A 286 -9.18 -12.93 -2.67
C ILE A 286 -9.60 -11.56 -2.13
N PHE A 287 -9.51 -11.38 -0.82
CA PHE A 287 -9.72 -10.11 -0.12
C PHE A 287 -8.36 -9.47 0.17
N ARG A 288 -8.19 -8.22 -0.30
CA ARG A 288 -7.01 -7.37 -0.11
C ARG A 288 -7.42 -6.08 0.56
#